data_AF-A0A6L3XA24-F1
#
_entry.id   AF-A0A6L3XA24-F1
#
_cell.length_a   1.000
_cell.length_b   1.000
_cell.length_c   1.000
_cell.angle_alpha   90.00
_cell.angle_beta   90.00
_cell.angle_gamma   90.00
#
_symmetry.space_group_name_H-M   'P 1'
#
loop_
_entity.id
_entity.type
_entity.pdbx_description
1 polymer ?
#
loop_
_entity_poly.entity_id
_entity_poly.type
_entity_poly.pdbx_seq_one_letter_code
_entity_poly.pdbx_strand_id
1 'polypeptide(L)'
;IPTPPANPQNGQQTNQQTTSTANSTGPRNSSRNETTNYEVDRTIRHTKLNTGDIQRLSVAVVVNYKTLPDSKPLPLTAEQMKQIEDLTREAMGFSEKRGDTLNVVNSPFNPVDETGGELPFWQQQAFFDQLMSAGRWLLVLIVAWLLWRKGVRPQLQRRAEAEKAALEQKNARPD
;
A
#
# COMPACT_ATOMS: atom_id res chain seq x y z
N ILE A 1 -34.53 14.31 -30.60
CA ILE A 1 -35.70 15.03 -31.14
C ILE A 1 -35.83 16.32 -30.32
N PRO A 2 -35.37 17.45 -30.87
CA PRO A 2 -36.29 18.56 -31.10
C PRO A 2 -36.10 19.20 -32.49
N THR A 3 -37.20 19.76 -32.97
CA THR A 3 -37.45 20.30 -34.31
C THR A 3 -36.88 21.71 -34.52
N PRO A 4 -36.46 22.08 -35.75
CA PRO A 4 -36.12 23.46 -36.11
C PRO A 4 -37.38 24.30 -36.36
N PRO A 5 -37.39 25.62 -36.07
CA PRO A 5 -38.48 26.50 -36.47
C PRO A 5 -38.41 26.88 -37.95
N ALA A 6 -39.60 26.93 -38.55
CA ALA A 6 -39.88 27.21 -39.94
C ALA A 6 -39.75 28.70 -40.30
N ASN A 7 -39.31 28.95 -41.53
CA ASN A 7 -39.26 30.27 -42.16
C ASN A 7 -40.42 30.42 -43.16
N PRO A 8 -41.34 31.38 -43.00
CA PRO A 8 -42.25 31.76 -44.06
C PRO A 8 -41.95 33.15 -44.64
N GLN A 9 -42.23 33.23 -45.95
CA GLN A 9 -42.63 34.42 -46.71
C GLN A 9 -41.57 35.24 -47.46
N ASN A 10 -41.33 34.70 -48.66
CA ASN A 10 -41.28 35.41 -49.93
C ASN A 10 -42.45 36.42 -50.07
N GLY A 11 -42.14 37.67 -50.44
CA GLY A 11 -43.09 38.71 -50.84
C GLY A 11 -42.58 39.41 -52.10
N GLN A 12 -43.08 38.97 -53.25
CA GLN A 12 -42.89 39.60 -54.55
C GLN A 12 -43.64 40.93 -54.60
N GLN A 13 -43.00 41.98 -55.12
CA GLN A 13 -43.71 43.10 -55.74
C GLN A 13 -43.00 43.55 -57.01
N THR A 14 -43.56 43.06 -58.11
CA THR A 14 -43.44 43.55 -59.48
C THR A 14 -43.93 44.99 -59.54
N ASN A 15 -43.17 45.91 -60.14
CA ASN A 15 -43.81 47.01 -60.85
C ASN A 15 -43.09 47.37 -62.14
N GLN A 16 -43.93 47.52 -63.16
CA GLN A 16 -43.62 47.51 -64.58
C GLN A 16 -43.10 48.87 -65.07
N GLN A 17 -42.14 48.76 -65.97
CA GLN A 17 -41.70 49.64 -67.06
C GLN A 17 -42.60 50.84 -67.43
N THR A 18 -41.97 52.01 -67.56
CA THR A 18 -42.25 52.92 -68.68
C THR A 18 -41.03 53.83 -68.93
N THR A 19 -40.32 53.53 -70.01
CA THR A 19 -39.33 54.39 -70.64
C THR A 19 -40.06 55.57 -71.28
N SER A 20 -39.71 56.79 -70.87
CA SER A 20 -39.98 58.01 -71.63
C SER A 20 -38.79 58.93 -71.46
N THR A 21 -38.00 58.97 -72.52
CA THR A 21 -36.84 59.82 -72.74
C THR A 21 -37.24 61.29 -72.65
N ALA A 22 -36.73 61.98 -71.63
CA ALA A 22 -36.64 63.44 -71.62
C ALA A 22 -35.28 63.83 -71.01
N ASN A 23 -34.38 64.26 -71.89
CA ASN A 23 -33.10 64.88 -71.54
C ASN A 23 -33.33 66.07 -70.61
N SER A 24 -32.80 65.99 -69.40
CA SER A 24 -32.58 67.12 -68.50
C SER A 24 -31.17 67.01 -67.95
N THR A 25 -30.24 67.67 -68.64
CA THR A 25 -28.83 67.81 -68.23
C THR A 25 -28.75 68.93 -67.20
N GLY A 26 -28.66 68.56 -65.93
CA GLY A 26 -28.31 69.45 -64.81
C GLY A 26 -27.64 68.64 -63.70
N PRO A 27 -26.63 69.17 -62.98
CA PRO A 27 -25.84 68.36 -62.04
C PRO A 27 -26.72 67.88 -60.88
N ARG A 28 -26.94 66.57 -60.75
CA ARG A 28 -27.64 65.98 -59.60
C ARG A 28 -26.62 65.45 -58.61
N ASN A 29 -26.44 66.18 -57.50
CA ASN A 29 -25.66 65.69 -56.36
C ASN A 29 -26.56 64.78 -55.51
N SER A 30 -26.26 63.49 -55.49
CA SER A 30 -26.97 62.48 -54.69
C SER A 30 -26.01 61.91 -53.67
N SER A 31 -26.21 62.27 -52.40
CA SER A 31 -25.47 61.70 -51.26
C SER A 31 -26.39 60.73 -50.52
N ARG A 32 -25.93 59.48 -50.32
CA ARG A 32 -26.62 58.47 -49.53
C ARG A 32 -25.71 58.08 -48.38
N ASN A 33 -26.10 58.46 -47.17
CA ASN A 33 -25.39 58.11 -45.94
C ASN A 33 -26.19 56.99 -45.26
N GLU A 34 -25.63 55.79 -45.20
CA GLU A 34 -26.24 54.61 -44.58
C GLU A 34 -25.31 54.11 -43.48
N THR A 35 -25.81 54.07 -42.25
CA THR A 35 -25.08 53.57 -41.08
C THR A 35 -25.71 52.26 -40.68
N THR A 36 -25.04 51.15 -40.99
CA THR A 36 -25.48 49.81 -40.58
C THR A 36 -24.78 49.42 -39.30
N ASN A 37 -25.56 49.21 -38.23
CA ASN A 37 -25.06 48.64 -37.00
C ASN A 37 -25.19 47.12 -37.07
N TYR A 38 -24.08 46.42 -36.86
CA TYR A 38 -24.06 44.97 -36.75
C TYR A 38 -23.95 44.61 -35.28
N GLU A 39 -24.80 43.70 -34.83
CA GLU A 39 -24.56 43.00 -33.58
C GLU A 39 -23.61 41.84 -33.86
N VAL A 40 -22.48 41.83 -33.15
CA VAL A 40 -21.51 40.74 -33.24
C VAL A 40 -21.95 39.60 -32.31
N ASP A 41 -21.96 38.39 -32.87
CA ASP A 41 -22.26 37.18 -32.11
C ASP A 41 -21.28 37.01 -30.93
N ARG A 42 -21.82 36.92 -29.72
CA ARG A 42 -21.04 36.67 -28.50
C ARG A 42 -21.21 35.22 -28.07
N THR A 43 -20.12 34.45 -28.15
CA THR A 43 -20.07 33.12 -27.53
C THR A 43 -19.54 33.23 -26.10
N ILE A 44 -20.39 32.93 -25.10
CA ILE A 44 -19.99 32.87 -23.69
C ILE A 44 -19.76 31.40 -23.31
N ARG A 45 -18.51 31.03 -23.01
CA ARG A 45 -18.18 29.70 -22.48
C ARG A 45 -18.05 29.77 -20.96
N HIS A 46 -18.92 29.09 -20.25
CA HIS A 46 -18.74 28.81 -18.82
C HIS A 46 -18.01 27.48 -18.67
N THR A 47 -16.82 27.51 -18.07
CA THR A 47 -16.07 26.31 -17.70
C THR A 47 -16.03 26.20 -16.19
N LYS A 48 -16.67 25.17 -15.63
CA LYS A 48 -16.54 24.80 -14.22
C LYS A 48 -15.57 23.63 -14.13
N LEU A 49 -14.41 23.86 -13.53
CA LEU A 49 -13.42 22.81 -13.32
C LEU A 49 -13.92 21.86 -12.23
N ASN A 50 -13.68 20.55 -12.40
CA ASN A 50 -13.94 19.58 -11.35
C ASN A 50 -12.90 19.77 -10.23
N THR A 51 -13.33 19.61 -8.98
CA THR A 51 -12.43 19.62 -7.83
C THR A 51 -11.86 18.22 -7.63
N GLY A 52 -10.54 18.09 -7.45
CA GLY A 52 -9.87 16.81 -7.21
C GLY A 52 -8.99 16.31 -8.36
N ASP A 53 -8.79 17.10 -9.42
CA ASP A 53 -7.86 16.74 -10.49
C ASP A 53 -6.41 16.67 -9.98
N ILE A 54 -5.66 15.69 -10.47
CA ILE A 54 -4.27 15.47 -10.07
C ILE A 54 -3.38 16.49 -10.78
N GLN A 55 -2.74 17.40 -10.04
CA GLN A 55 -1.86 18.40 -10.63
C GLN A 55 -0.50 17.81 -11.05
N ARG A 56 0.11 16.96 -10.20
CA ARG A 56 1.44 16.35 -10.41
C ARG A 56 1.59 15.05 -9.62
N LEU A 57 2.28 14.07 -10.20
CA LEU A 57 2.68 12.82 -9.55
C LEU A 57 4.21 12.73 -9.45
N SER A 58 4.69 12.21 -8.32
CA SER A 58 6.10 11.93 -8.09
C SER A 58 6.24 10.52 -7.55
N VAL A 59 6.93 9.66 -8.30
CA VAL A 59 7.02 8.24 -7.99
C VAL A 59 8.48 7.81 -7.98
N ALA A 60 8.85 7.03 -6.95
CA ALA A 60 10.15 6.39 -6.85
C ALA A 60 9.95 4.88 -6.74
N VAL A 61 10.64 4.12 -7.58
CA VAL A 61 10.58 2.65 -7.61
C VAL A 61 11.96 2.11 -7.36
N VAL A 62 12.07 1.19 -6.40
CA VAL A 62 13.31 0.47 -6.10
C VAL A 62 13.08 -0.97 -6.49
N VAL A 63 13.97 -1.51 -7.32
CA VAL A 63 13.91 -2.89 -7.81
C VAL A 63 15.04 -3.68 -7.21
N ASN A 64 14.74 -4.89 -6.73
CA ASN A 64 15.74 -5.80 -6.19
C ASN A 64 16.54 -6.47 -7.31
N TYR A 65 17.76 -6.90 -6.99
CA TYR A 65 18.59 -7.70 -7.89
C TYR A 65 17.92 -9.05 -8.17
N LYS A 66 18.19 -9.59 -9.36
CA LYS A 66 17.74 -10.93 -9.72
C LYS A 66 18.65 -11.94 -9.03
N THR A 67 18.06 -12.96 -8.41
CA THR A 67 18.81 -14.10 -7.87
C THR A 67 19.07 -15.11 -8.99
N LEU A 68 20.35 -15.43 -9.21
CA LEU A 68 20.73 -16.54 -10.08
C LEU A 68 20.65 -17.87 -9.31
N PRO A 69 20.61 -19.02 -10.01
CA PRO A 69 20.64 -20.34 -9.38
C PRO A 69 21.86 -20.56 -8.47
N ASP A 70 22.97 -19.84 -8.73
CA ASP A 70 24.19 -19.82 -7.92
C ASP A 70 24.10 -18.89 -6.69
N SER A 71 22.89 -18.45 -6.32
CA SER A 71 22.59 -17.55 -5.18
C SER A 71 23.33 -16.19 -5.20
N LYS A 72 23.96 -15.83 -6.31
CA LYS A 72 24.61 -14.51 -6.48
C LYS A 72 23.58 -13.48 -6.93
N PRO A 73 23.49 -12.33 -6.23
CA PRO A 73 22.60 -11.25 -6.64
C PRO A 73 23.19 -10.55 -7.86
N LEU A 74 22.44 -10.53 -8.96
CA LEU A 74 22.84 -9.90 -10.22
C LEU A 74 21.96 -8.67 -10.50
N PRO A 75 22.55 -7.50 -10.81
CA PRO A 75 21.76 -6.35 -11.21
C PRO A 75 21.00 -6.63 -12.52
N LEU A 76 19.82 -6.01 -12.65
CA LEU A 76 19.02 -6.03 -13.87
C LEU A 76 19.79 -5.34 -15.00
N THR A 77 19.55 -5.82 -16.23
CA THR A 77 20.13 -5.19 -17.42
C THR A 77 19.46 -3.84 -17.70
N ALA A 78 20.13 -2.99 -18.48
CA ALA A 78 19.58 -1.68 -18.84
C ALA A 78 18.24 -1.79 -19.60
N GLU A 79 18.08 -2.82 -20.43
CA GLU A 79 16.84 -3.09 -21.16
C GLU A 79 15.69 -3.45 -20.20
N GLN A 80 15.94 -4.28 -19.19
CA GLN A 80 14.95 -4.63 -18.18
C GLN A 80 14.55 -3.41 -17.34
N MET A 81 15.52 -2.59 -16.96
CA MET A 81 15.26 -1.34 -16.24
C MET A 81 14.39 -0.38 -17.06
N LYS A 82 14.68 -0.24 -18.36
CA LYS A 82 13.86 0.55 -19.28
C LYS A 82 12.45 0.01 -19.39
N GLN A 83 12.29 -1.31 -19.51
CA GLN A 83 10.97 -1.92 -19.56
C GLN A 83 10.16 -1.67 -18.28
N ILE A 84 10.80 -1.73 -17.11
CA ILE A 84 10.15 -1.41 -15.84
C ILE A 84 9.76 0.06 -15.77
N GLU A 85 10.64 0.96 -16.23
CA GLU A 85 10.35 2.39 -16.31
C GLU A 85 9.13 2.68 -17.19
N ASP A 86 9.09 2.09 -18.39
CA ASP A 86 8.00 2.28 -19.35
C ASP A 86 6.67 1.72 -18.82
N LEU A 87 6.68 0.51 -18.25
CA LEU A 87 5.48 -0.08 -17.62
C LEU A 87 4.97 0.77 -16.45
N THR A 88 5.89 1.29 -15.64
CA THR A 88 5.55 2.13 -14.48
C THR A 88 4.96 3.46 -14.94
N ARG A 89 5.53 4.05 -16.01
CA ARG A 89 5.06 5.28 -16.66
C ARG A 89 3.63 5.11 -17.19
N GLU A 90 3.34 4.00 -17.85
CA GLU A 90 1.99 3.68 -18.34
C GLU A 90 1.01 3.44 -17.21
N ALA A 91 1.38 2.65 -16.20
CA ALA A 91 0.51 2.30 -15.09
C ALA A 91 0.04 3.50 -14.26
N MET A 92 0.87 4.55 -14.13
CA MET A 92 0.49 5.76 -13.40
C MET A 92 -0.21 6.82 -14.27
N GLY A 93 -0.31 6.62 -15.58
CA GLY A 93 -0.81 7.64 -16.51
C GLY A 93 0.11 8.87 -16.56
N PHE A 94 1.43 8.64 -16.63
CA PHE A 94 2.43 9.69 -16.62
C PHE A 94 2.15 10.77 -17.67
N SER A 95 2.29 12.02 -17.25
CA SER A 95 2.09 13.18 -18.12
C SER A 95 3.16 14.23 -17.91
N GLU A 96 3.95 14.47 -18.96
CA GLU A 96 4.92 15.58 -18.98
C GLU A 96 4.22 16.94 -18.83
N LYS A 97 2.99 17.09 -19.36
CA LYS A 97 2.20 18.31 -19.25
C LYS A 97 1.76 18.61 -17.80
N ARG A 98 1.53 17.56 -16.99
CA ARG A 98 1.29 17.68 -15.55
C ARG A 98 2.59 17.86 -14.75
N GLY A 99 3.75 17.65 -15.38
CA GLY A 99 5.06 17.76 -14.73
C GLY A 99 5.39 16.55 -13.86
N ASP A 100 4.93 15.36 -14.26
CA ASP A 100 5.20 14.14 -13.50
C ASP A 100 6.67 13.75 -13.51
N THR A 101 7.10 13.08 -12.44
CA THR A 101 8.48 12.60 -12.27
C THR A 101 8.50 11.14 -11.83
N LEU A 102 9.32 10.33 -12.51
CA LEU A 102 9.57 8.93 -12.17
C LEU A 102 11.08 8.71 -11.98
N ASN A 103 11.47 8.06 -10.89
CA ASN A 103 12.84 7.58 -10.69
C ASN A 103 12.82 6.08 -10.38
N VAL A 104 13.61 5.30 -11.14
CA VAL A 104 13.73 3.86 -10.95
C VAL A 104 15.19 3.53 -10.63
N VAL A 105 15.41 2.89 -9.48
CA VAL A 105 16.74 2.49 -9.04
C VAL A 105 16.80 0.99 -8.82
N ASN A 106 17.92 0.38 -9.16
CA ASN A 106 18.16 -1.02 -8.93
C ASN A 106 19.16 -1.17 -7.77
N SER A 107 18.74 -1.79 -6.68
CA SER A 107 19.55 -1.95 -5.46
C SER A 107 19.32 -3.32 -4.86
N PRO A 108 20.36 -3.99 -4.32
CA PRO A 108 20.15 -5.23 -3.59
C PRO A 108 19.34 -4.94 -2.33
N PHE A 109 18.33 -5.77 -2.08
CA PHE A 109 17.58 -5.73 -0.83
C PHE A 109 18.25 -6.61 0.20
N ASN A 110 18.10 -6.26 1.47
CA ASN A 110 18.47 -7.18 2.53
C ASN A 110 17.52 -8.39 2.46
N PRO A 111 18.04 -9.63 2.47
CA PRO A 111 17.18 -10.78 2.61
C PRO A 111 16.40 -10.60 3.91
N VAL A 112 15.07 -10.57 3.78
CA VAL A 112 14.20 -10.76 4.93
C VAL A 112 14.29 -12.25 5.26
N ASP A 113 15.11 -12.59 6.25
CA ASP A 113 14.98 -13.88 6.87
C ASP A 113 13.54 -13.94 7.42
N GLU A 114 12.66 -14.69 6.74
CA GLU A 114 11.26 -14.90 7.18
C GLU A 114 11.20 -15.49 8.59
N THR A 115 12.30 -16.13 9.00
CA THR A 115 12.66 -16.30 10.41
C THR A 115 13.23 -14.98 10.92
N GLY A 116 12.39 -14.03 11.34
CA GLY A 116 12.86 -12.82 12.00
C GLY A 116 13.89 -13.22 13.06
N GLY A 117 15.17 -12.92 12.78
CA GLY A 117 16.35 -13.71 13.15
C GLY A 117 16.12 -14.74 14.24
N GLU A 118 16.31 -16.04 13.94
CA GLU A 118 16.20 -17.15 14.90
C GLU A 118 16.70 -16.67 16.26
N LEU A 119 15.76 -16.41 17.18
CA LEU A 119 16.15 -15.93 18.48
C LEU A 119 17.07 -17.01 19.05
N PRO A 120 18.23 -16.62 19.61
CA PRO A 120 19.15 -17.57 20.17
C PRO A 120 18.41 -18.55 21.09
N PHE A 121 18.85 -19.81 21.15
CA PHE A 121 18.09 -20.88 21.78
C PHE A 121 17.58 -20.56 23.21
N TRP A 122 18.27 -19.70 23.97
CA TRP A 122 17.86 -19.25 25.31
C TRP A 122 16.69 -18.25 25.34
N GLN A 123 16.41 -17.56 24.23
CA GLN A 123 15.30 -16.62 24.05
C GLN A 123 14.06 -17.27 23.42
N GLN A 124 14.18 -18.52 22.98
CA GLN A 124 13.05 -19.27 22.44
C GLN A 124 12.07 -19.63 23.55
N GLN A 125 10.78 -19.44 23.30
CA GLN A 125 9.73 -19.80 24.26
C GLN A 125 9.80 -21.29 24.67
N ALA A 126 10.18 -22.16 23.74
CA ALA A 126 10.39 -23.59 23.99
C ALA A 126 11.45 -23.86 25.08
N PHE A 127 12.50 -23.04 25.18
CA PHE A 127 13.52 -23.18 26.22
C PHE A 127 12.97 -22.85 27.60
N PHE A 128 12.15 -21.79 27.73
CA PHE A 128 11.48 -21.45 28.98
C PHE A 128 10.48 -22.53 29.41
N ASP A 129 9.73 -23.09 28.46
CA ASP A 129 8.78 -24.19 28.73
C ASP A 129 9.52 -25.44 29.25
N GLN A 130 10.63 -25.80 28.61
CA GLN A 130 11.49 -26.90 29.06
C GLN A 130 12.10 -26.63 30.44
N LEU A 131 12.62 -25.42 30.68
CA LEU A 131 13.20 -25.04 31.97
C LEU A 131 12.16 -25.11 33.11
N MET A 132 10.95 -24.59 32.88
CA MET A 132 9.85 -24.68 33.84
C MET A 132 9.43 -26.13 34.11
N SER A 133 9.37 -26.96 33.07
CA SER A 133 9.03 -28.38 33.21
C SER A 133 10.09 -29.16 34.01
N ALA A 134 11.37 -28.91 33.74
CA ALA A 134 12.49 -29.49 34.48
C ALA A 134 12.50 -29.01 35.93
N GLY A 135 12.26 -27.72 36.15
CA GLY A 135 12.14 -27.11 37.48
C GLY A 135 11.02 -27.74 38.31
N ARG A 136 9.88 -28.06 37.71
CA ARG A 136 8.76 -28.73 38.40
C ARG A 136 9.13 -30.13 38.88
N TRP A 137 9.79 -30.94 38.05
CA TRP A 137 10.26 -32.26 38.46
C TRP A 137 11.36 -32.19 39.52
N LEU A 138 12.28 -31.23 39.39
CA LEU A 138 13.32 -30.98 40.38
C LEU A 138 12.70 -30.64 41.75
N LEU A 139 11.65 -29.81 41.78
CA LEU A 139 10.93 -29.45 43.00
C LEU A 139 10.30 -30.70 43.65
N VAL A 140 9.64 -31.56 42.86
CA VAL A 140 9.07 -32.82 43.36
C VAL A 140 10.14 -33.71 43.98
N LEU A 141 11.30 -33.86 43.33
CA LEU A 141 12.41 -34.66 43.86
C LEU A 141 12.95 -34.09 45.18
N ILE A 142 13.10 -32.77 45.27
CA ILE A 142 13.54 -32.10 46.51
C ILE A 142 12.55 -32.35 47.65
N VAL A 143 11.24 -32.23 47.39
CA VAL A 143 10.20 -32.48 48.39
C VAL A 143 10.19 -33.95 48.82
N ALA A 144 10.25 -34.89 47.87
CA ALA A 144 10.33 -36.31 48.16
C ALA A 144 11.56 -36.65 49.01
N TRP A 145 12.72 -36.08 48.68
CA TRP A 145 13.95 -36.24 49.44
C TRP A 145 13.84 -35.66 50.86
N LEU A 146 13.24 -34.48 51.02
CA LEU A 146 13.01 -33.88 52.34
C LEU A 146 12.06 -34.73 53.20
N LEU A 147 10.97 -35.24 52.62
CA LEU A 147 10.03 -36.11 53.32
C LEU A 147 10.67 -37.45 53.69
N TRP A 148 11.49 -38.04 52.83
CA TRP A 148 12.23 -39.27 53.14
C TRP A 148 13.25 -39.03 54.27
N ARG A 149 14.01 -37.94 54.17
CA ARG A 149 15.01 -37.56 55.18
C ARG A 149 14.36 -37.26 56.54
N LYS A 150 13.22 -36.57 56.57
CA LYS A 150 12.57 -36.13 57.81
C LYS A 150 11.56 -37.14 58.37
N GLY A 151 10.93 -37.95 57.53
CA GLY A 151 9.89 -38.90 57.93
C GLY A 151 10.40 -40.33 58.10
N VAL A 152 11.10 -40.87 57.11
CA VAL A 152 11.48 -42.29 57.08
C VAL A 152 12.74 -42.57 57.90
N ARG A 153 13.76 -41.72 57.73
CA ARG A 153 15.05 -41.89 58.42
C ARG A 153 14.94 -41.94 59.96
N PRO A 154 14.21 -41.04 60.66
CA PRO A 154 14.11 -41.11 62.11
C PRO A 154 13.26 -42.29 62.60
N GLN A 155 12.28 -42.77 61.83
CA GLN A 155 11.47 -43.93 62.22
C GLN A 155 12.25 -45.24 62.09
N LEU A 156 13.12 -45.35 61.09
CA LEU A 156 14.04 -46.49 60.96
C LEU A 156 15.08 -46.50 62.09
N GLN A 157 15.59 -45.33 62.50
CA GLN A 157 16.50 -45.22 63.65
C GLN A 157 15.81 -45.61 64.96
N ARG A 158 14.58 -45.13 65.21
CA ARG A 158 13.78 -45.52 66.38
C ARG A 158 13.46 -47.02 66.42
N ARG A 159 13.16 -47.64 65.28
CA ARG A 159 12.93 -49.09 65.18
C ARG A 159 14.21 -49.89 65.41
N ALA A 160 15.33 -49.46 64.83
CA ALA A 160 16.62 -50.11 65.02
C ALA A 160 17.11 -50.03 66.48
N GLU A 161 16.87 -48.91 67.16
CA GLU A 161 17.17 -48.76 68.60
C GLU A 161 16.25 -49.62 69.48
N ALA A 162 14.94 -49.69 69.15
CA ALA A 162 14.00 -50.56 69.87
C ALA A 162 14.33 -52.06 69.69
N GLU A 163 14.77 -52.48 68.51
CA GLU A 163 15.19 -53.85 68.23
C GLU A 163 16.49 -54.19 68.98
N LYS A 164 17.47 -53.28 69.01
CA LYS A 164 18.69 -53.43 69.82
C LYS A 164 18.38 -53.52 71.32
N ALA A 165 17.51 -52.66 71.84
CA ALA A 165 17.09 -52.71 73.25
C ALA A 165 16.33 -54.00 73.58
N ALA A 166 15.52 -54.54 72.66
CA ALA A 166 14.83 -55.82 72.83
C ALA A 166 15.80 -57.02 72.80
N LEU A 167 16.85 -56.96 71.97
CA LEU A 167 17.92 -57.96 71.93
C LEU A 167 18.75 -57.96 73.22
N GLU A 168 19.07 -56.79 73.77
CA GLU A 168 19.76 -56.68 75.06
C GLU A 168 18.90 -57.19 76.23
N GLN A 169 17.59 -56.88 76.24
CA GLN A 169 16.67 -57.42 77.25
C GLN A 169 16.52 -58.94 77.15
N LYS A 170 16.57 -59.51 75.94
CA LYS A 170 16.57 -60.97 75.73
C LYS A 170 17.86 -61.62 76.22
N ASN A 171 18.99 -60.93 76.11
CA ASN A 171 20.28 -61.40 76.62
C ASN A 171 20.45 -61.19 78.15
N ALA A 172 19.65 -60.32 78.76
CA ALA A 172 19.73 -59.97 80.18
C ALA A 172 18.72 -60.70 81.08
N ARG A 173 17.92 -61.64 80.55
CA ARG A 173 17.07 -62.53 81.36
C ARG A 173 17.85 -63.82 81.68
N PRO A 174 18.24 -64.07 82.94
CA PRO A 174 18.76 -65.36 83.36
C PRO A 174 17.61 -66.35 83.59
N ASP A 175 17.83 -67.61 83.24
CA ASP A 175 17.09 -68.76 83.78
C ASP A 175 17.48 -69.03 85.23
#